data_AF-A0A0C3BDS5-F1
#
_entry.id   AF-A0A0C3BDS5-F1
#
_cell.length_a   1.000
_cell.length_b   1.000
_cell.length_c   1.000
_cell.angle_alpha   90.00
_cell.angle_beta   90.00
_cell.angle_gamma   90.00
#
_symmetry.space_group_name_H-M   'P 1'
#
loop_
_entity.id
_entity.type
_entity.pdbx_description
1 polymer ?
#
loop_
_entity_poly.entity_id
_entity_poly.type
_entity_poly.pdbx_seq_one_letter_code
_entity_poly.pdbx_strand_id
1 'polypeptide(L)'
;KEEGDGSEWTVSEDWETSRGLTHDVFHVESASTPEMAEIRERFKNEPIFAEVIDALLELDQGKSLRLRKRARHRASEYAIIDGKLWRVAGGHQARARPKVECVTREEATQLASEEHLKNGHWQWDAIKKSLLDCIWSPGLDASIVKGII
;
A
#
# COMPACT_ATOMS: atom_id res chain seq x y z
N LYS A 1 -12.26 -50.18 41.12
CA LYS A 1 -11.40 -49.71 40.02
C LYS A 1 -12.28 -49.76 38.79
N GLU A 2 -12.95 -48.65 38.48
CA GLU A 2 -13.84 -48.56 37.33
C GLU A 2 -13.03 -48.08 36.13
N GLU A 3 -13.14 -48.81 35.02
CA GLU A 3 -12.70 -48.41 33.69
C GLU A 3 -13.65 -47.34 33.17
N GLY A 4 -13.15 -46.15 32.86
CA GLY A 4 -13.94 -45.11 32.19
C GLY A 4 -13.79 -43.67 32.67
N ASP A 5 -12.75 -43.31 33.43
CA ASP A 5 -12.52 -41.92 33.88
C ASP A 5 -12.04 -40.97 32.76
N GLY A 6 -12.22 -41.30 31.47
CA GLY A 6 -11.94 -40.37 30.36
C GLY A 6 -10.54 -39.71 30.40
N SER A 7 -9.60 -40.30 31.13
CA SER A 7 -8.26 -39.75 31.40
C SER A 7 -7.19 -40.39 30.51
N GLU A 8 -7.60 -41.26 29.57
CA GLU A 8 -6.75 -41.84 28.54
C GLU A 8 -6.47 -40.92 27.35
N TRP A 9 -7.27 -39.87 27.14
CA TRP A 9 -6.97 -38.86 26.12
C TRP A 9 -6.28 -37.67 26.78
N THR A 10 -4.95 -37.79 26.92
CA THR A 10 -4.11 -36.61 27.11
C THR A 10 -4.28 -35.75 25.86
N VAL A 11 -5.00 -34.63 25.97
CA VAL A 11 -4.99 -33.59 24.95
C VAL A 11 -3.54 -33.17 24.76
N SER A 12 -2.96 -33.51 23.62
CA SER A 12 -1.63 -33.06 23.26
C SER A 12 -1.65 -31.53 23.19
N GLU A 13 -0.81 -30.84 23.95
CA GLU A 13 -0.60 -29.38 23.87
C GLU A 13 0.14 -28.97 22.57
N ASP A 14 0.24 -29.87 21.59
CA ASP A 14 1.00 -29.72 20.35
C ASP A 14 0.21 -29.00 19.24
N TRP A 15 -0.60 -27.99 19.57
CA TRP A 15 -1.22 -27.12 18.56
C TRP A 15 -0.16 -26.32 17.77
N GLU A 16 1.08 -26.21 18.28
CA GLU A 16 2.20 -25.54 17.63
C GLU A 16 3.15 -26.48 16.86
N THR A 17 3.11 -27.80 17.08
CA THR A 17 4.21 -28.68 16.61
C THR A 17 4.03 -29.16 15.16
N SER A 18 2.83 -29.04 14.58
CA SER A 18 2.54 -29.62 13.23
C SER A 18 2.78 -28.68 12.05
N ARG A 19 2.98 -27.37 12.30
CA ARG A 19 3.29 -26.41 11.25
C ARG A 19 4.37 -25.48 11.79
N GLY A 20 5.63 -25.82 11.52
CA GLY A 20 6.75 -24.91 11.73
C GLY A 20 6.35 -23.51 11.26
N LEU A 21 6.52 -22.53 12.17
CA LEU A 21 6.12 -21.12 12.10
C LEU A 21 5.94 -20.63 10.65
N THR A 22 4.76 -20.87 10.06
CA THR A 22 4.52 -20.61 8.64
C THR A 22 4.22 -19.12 8.39
N HIS A 23 3.97 -18.39 9.48
CA HIS A 23 3.79 -16.95 9.52
C HIS A 23 4.88 -16.36 10.40
N ASP A 24 5.99 -15.99 9.78
CA ASP A 24 7.00 -15.16 10.44
C ASP A 24 6.40 -13.76 10.63
N VAL A 25 5.73 -13.57 11.78
CA VAL A 25 5.14 -12.28 12.20
C VAL A 25 6.21 -11.20 12.39
N PHE A 26 7.49 -11.59 12.44
CA PHE A 26 8.65 -10.70 12.59
C PHE A 26 9.56 -10.70 11.35
N HIS A 27 9.04 -11.04 10.17
CA HIS A 27 9.83 -10.99 8.94
C HIS A 27 10.21 -9.54 8.60
N VAL A 28 11.37 -9.13 9.10
CA VAL A 28 12.04 -7.88 8.73
C VAL A 28 12.87 -8.20 7.50
N GLU A 29 12.29 -8.08 6.31
CA GLU A 29 13.07 -8.08 5.08
C GLU A 29 14.10 -6.95 5.16
N SER A 30 15.37 -7.34 5.08
CA SER A 30 16.51 -6.43 5.05
C SER A 30 16.32 -5.32 4.02
N ALA A 31 16.60 -4.08 4.44
CA ALA A 31 16.28 -2.77 3.83
C ALA A 31 16.82 -2.48 2.41
N SER A 32 17.08 -3.48 1.59
CA SER A 32 17.60 -3.33 0.23
C SER A 32 17.22 -4.54 -0.63
N THR A 33 15.94 -4.90 -0.67
CA THR A 33 15.43 -5.76 -1.75
C THR A 33 15.44 -4.96 -3.06
N PRO A 34 15.69 -5.60 -4.21
CA PRO A 34 15.68 -4.92 -5.52
C PRO A 34 14.35 -4.19 -5.79
N GLU A 35 13.25 -4.74 -5.29
CA GLU A 35 11.91 -4.17 -5.37
C GLU A 35 11.83 -2.75 -4.76
N MET A 36 12.53 -2.51 -3.64
CA MET A 36 12.54 -1.19 -2.99
C MET A 36 13.26 -0.14 -3.83
N ALA A 37 14.31 -0.54 -4.56
CA ALA A 37 15.01 0.34 -5.50
C ALA A 37 14.15 0.66 -6.72
N GLU A 38 13.41 -0.33 -7.24
CA GLU A 38 12.49 -0.16 -8.37
C GLU A 38 11.34 0.79 -8.04
N ILE A 39 10.69 0.62 -6.88
CA ILE A 39 9.62 1.52 -6.42
C ILE A 39 10.15 2.95 -6.30
N ARG A 40 11.36 3.13 -5.76
CA ARG A 40 11.96 4.45 -5.59
C ARG A 40 12.23 5.13 -6.93
N GLU A 41 12.73 4.41 -7.92
CA GLU A 41 12.97 4.98 -9.26
C GLU A 41 11.63 5.32 -9.95
N ARG A 42 10.61 4.46 -9.82
CA ARG A 42 9.25 4.70 -10.37
C ARG A 42 8.64 6.00 -9.83
N PHE A 43 8.81 6.30 -8.54
CA PHE A 43 8.20 7.47 -7.90
C PHE A 43 9.12 8.70 -7.78
N LYS A 44 10.29 8.70 -8.43
CA LYS A 44 11.28 9.77 -8.34
C LYS A 44 10.76 11.16 -8.76
N ASN A 45 9.85 11.18 -9.73
CA ASN A 45 9.24 12.41 -10.24
C ASN A 45 8.10 12.94 -9.34
N GLU A 46 7.67 12.15 -8.35
CA GLU A 46 6.57 12.48 -7.45
C GLU A 46 7.10 12.80 -6.04
N PRO A 47 7.29 14.09 -5.69
CA PRO A 47 8.01 14.48 -4.47
C PRO A 47 7.33 13.99 -3.19
N ILE A 48 5.98 13.89 -3.20
CA ILE A 48 5.22 13.41 -2.05
C ILE A 48 5.48 11.93 -1.80
N PHE A 49 5.49 11.11 -2.85
CA PHE A 49 5.73 9.68 -2.73
C PHE A 49 7.20 9.36 -2.45
N ALA A 50 8.13 10.09 -3.07
CA ALA A 50 9.55 9.97 -2.75
C ALA A 50 9.83 10.25 -1.26
N GLU A 51 9.21 11.28 -0.67
CA GLU A 51 9.32 11.55 0.77
C GLU A 51 8.74 10.43 1.65
N VAL A 52 7.63 9.83 1.22
CA VAL A 52 6.98 8.71 1.94
C VAL A 52 7.83 7.44 1.85
N ILE A 53 8.32 7.10 0.67
CA ILE A 53 9.16 5.91 0.44
C ILE A 53 10.47 6.03 1.22
N ASP A 54 11.14 7.20 1.15
CA ASP A 54 12.35 7.46 1.95
C ASP A 54 12.08 7.29 3.47
N ALA A 55 10.89 7.68 3.94
CA ALA A 55 10.51 7.56 5.35
C ALA A 55 10.15 6.12 5.76
N LEU A 56 9.50 5.35 4.88
CA LEU A 56 9.21 3.93 5.09
C LEU A 56 10.50 3.09 5.10
N LEU A 57 11.49 3.49 4.31
CA LEU A 57 12.80 2.84 4.22
C LEU A 57 13.83 3.35 5.23
N GLU A 58 13.46 4.31 6.09
CA GLU A 58 14.36 4.95 7.07
C GLU A 58 15.63 5.60 6.47
N LEU A 59 15.57 6.01 5.20
CA LEU A 59 16.66 6.66 4.46
C LEU A 59 16.72 8.18 4.70
N ASP A 60 15.94 8.69 5.66
CA ASP A 60 15.77 10.13 5.95
C ASP A 60 16.82 10.72 6.89
N GLN A 61 17.92 10.00 7.13
CA GLN A 61 18.95 10.30 8.15
C GLN A 61 19.69 11.63 7.95
N GLY A 62 19.63 12.23 6.75
CA GLY A 62 20.24 13.54 6.44
C GLY A 62 19.28 14.74 6.44
N LYS A 63 17.97 14.53 6.65
CA LYS A 63 16.96 15.61 6.59
C LYS A 63 16.75 16.25 7.97
N SER A 64 16.30 17.51 7.99
CA SER A 64 15.96 18.19 9.26
C SER A 64 14.90 17.42 10.05
N LEU A 65 14.97 17.46 11.38
CA LEU A 65 14.02 16.76 12.28
C LEU A 65 12.56 17.08 11.95
N ARG A 66 12.26 18.31 11.52
CA ARG A 66 10.91 18.74 11.13
C ARG A 66 10.43 18.03 9.86
N LEU A 67 11.27 17.95 8.84
CA LEU A 67 10.94 17.26 7.58
C LEU A 67 10.75 15.77 7.81
N ARG A 68 11.63 15.16 8.61
CA ARG A 68 11.52 13.76 9.02
C ARG A 68 10.21 13.45 9.74
N LYS A 69 9.84 14.23 10.76
CA LYS A 69 8.56 14.04 11.47
C LYS A 69 7.37 14.17 10.52
N ARG A 70 7.39 15.14 9.60
CA ARG A 70 6.33 15.32 8.60
C ARG A 70 6.24 14.13 7.65
N ALA A 71 7.37 13.65 7.14
CA ALA A 71 7.42 12.51 6.24
C ALA A 71 6.92 11.23 6.91
N ARG A 72 7.37 10.95 8.14
CA ARG A 72 6.88 9.81 8.95
C ARG A 72 5.38 9.88 9.25
N HIS A 73 4.89 11.06 9.61
CA HIS A 73 3.45 11.25 9.81
C HIS A 73 2.68 10.94 8.52
N ARG A 74 3.13 11.43 7.35
CA ARG A 74 2.49 11.10 6.08
C ARG A 74 2.59 9.61 5.77
N ALA A 75 3.76 9.00 6.00
CA ALA A 75 4.01 7.59 5.74
C ALA A 75 3.11 6.65 6.55
N SER A 76 2.55 7.10 7.68
CA SER A 76 1.58 6.30 8.46
C SER A 76 0.31 5.91 7.68
N GLU A 77 -0.03 6.62 6.61
CA GLU A 77 -1.16 6.29 5.72
C GLU A 77 -0.76 5.43 4.52
N TYR A 78 0.49 4.97 4.44
CA TYR A 78 1.01 4.22 3.31
C TYR A 78 1.70 2.93 3.75
N ALA A 79 1.65 1.94 2.88
CA ALA A 79 2.34 0.68 3.06
C ALA A 79 2.93 0.22 1.73
N ILE A 80 4.07 -0.45 1.77
CA ILE A 80 4.61 -1.17 0.62
C ILE A 80 4.20 -2.64 0.78
N ILE A 81 3.49 -3.16 -0.21
CA ILE A 81 2.98 -4.54 -0.22
C ILE A 81 3.17 -5.08 -1.63
N ASP A 82 3.84 -6.22 -1.76
CA ASP A 82 4.11 -6.90 -3.04
C ASP A 82 4.77 -5.98 -4.08
N GLY A 83 5.82 -5.25 -3.69
CA GLY A 83 6.52 -4.35 -4.59
C GLY A 83 5.72 -3.11 -5.04
N LYS A 84 4.56 -2.84 -4.42
CA LYS A 84 3.68 -1.71 -4.78
C LYS A 84 3.42 -0.80 -3.59
N LEU A 85 3.28 0.50 -3.87
CA LEU A 85 2.90 1.49 -2.87
C LEU A 85 1.37 1.52 -2.75
N TRP A 86 0.86 1.30 -1.55
CA TRP A 86 -0.55 1.32 -1.22
C TRP A 86 -0.87 2.45 -0.26
N ARG A 87 -2.00 3.12 -0.46
CA ARG A 87 -2.58 4.01 0.52
C ARG A 87 -3.54 3.23 1.41
N VAL A 88 -3.16 3.07 2.67
CA VAL A 88 -3.99 2.47 3.71
C VAL A 88 -4.71 3.62 4.40
N ALA A 89 -6.00 3.77 4.14
CA ALA A 89 -6.79 4.88 4.67
C ALA A 89 -6.54 5.03 6.19
N GLY A 90 -6.07 6.20 6.61
CA GLY A 90 -5.73 6.46 8.02
C GLY A 90 -6.93 6.22 8.93
N GLY A 91 -6.69 5.58 10.08
CA GLY A 91 -7.72 5.12 11.03
C GLY A 91 -8.61 6.19 11.67
N HIS A 92 -8.63 7.42 11.15
CA HIS A 92 -9.53 8.50 11.54
C HIS A 92 -10.84 8.55 10.76
N GLN A 93 -11.01 7.73 9.70
CA GLN A 93 -12.25 7.68 8.93
C GLN A 93 -13.23 6.69 9.58
N ALA A 94 -14.46 7.13 9.87
CA ALA A 94 -15.50 6.30 10.46
C ALA A 94 -15.95 5.10 9.57
N ARG A 95 -15.57 5.11 8.29
CA ARG A 95 -15.86 4.03 7.34
C ARG A 95 -14.55 3.41 6.87
N ALA A 96 -14.46 2.09 6.98
CA ALA A 96 -13.40 1.32 6.35
C ALA A 96 -13.45 1.55 4.84
N ARG A 97 -12.34 2.04 4.27
CA ARG A 97 -12.14 2.10 2.82
C ARG A 97 -11.15 1.01 2.42
N PRO A 98 -11.31 0.41 1.22
CA PRO A 98 -10.30 -0.50 0.69
C PRO A 98 -8.96 0.24 0.55
N LYS A 99 -7.86 -0.52 0.66
CA LYS A 99 -6.54 -0.01 0.29
C LYS A 99 -6.52 0.30 -1.21
N VAL A 100 -5.92 1.42 -1.58
CA VAL A 100 -5.90 1.93 -2.95
C VAL A 100 -4.46 1.95 -3.45
N GLU A 101 -4.23 1.54 -4.70
CA GLU A 101 -2.88 1.52 -5.29
C GLU A 101 -2.43 2.97 -5.58
N CYS A 102 -1.23 3.33 -5.14
CA CYS A 102 -0.62 4.60 -5.50
C CYS A 102 0.01 4.48 -6.89
N VAL A 103 -0.29 5.43 -7.77
CA VAL A 103 0.23 5.47 -9.14
C VAL A 103 0.86 6.83 -9.45
N THR A 104 1.79 6.87 -10.39
CA THR A 104 2.40 8.13 -10.85
C THR A 104 1.38 8.97 -11.62
N ARG A 105 1.64 10.27 -11.81
CA ARG A 105 0.76 11.09 -12.67
C ARG A 105 0.70 10.60 -14.11
N GLU A 106 1.81 10.06 -14.63
CA GLU A 106 1.90 9.53 -15.99
C GLU A 106 1.04 8.27 -16.15
N GLU A 107 1.13 7.35 -15.21
CA GLU A 107 0.27 6.16 -15.18
C GLU A 107 -1.20 6.55 -15.01
N ALA A 108 -1.51 7.52 -14.14
CA ALA A 108 -2.87 8.03 -13.99
C ALA A 108 -3.41 8.65 -15.29
N THR A 109 -2.57 9.33 -16.09
CA THR A 109 -2.99 9.86 -17.39
C THR A 109 -3.29 8.75 -18.40
N GLN A 110 -2.47 7.69 -18.42
CA GLN A 110 -2.68 6.54 -19.29
C GLN A 110 -3.97 5.79 -18.91
N LEU A 111 -4.15 5.50 -17.62
CA LEU A 111 -5.37 4.86 -17.11
C LEU A 111 -6.62 5.68 -17.42
N ALA A 112 -6.56 7.01 -17.31
CA ALA A 112 -7.68 7.87 -17.68
C ALA A 112 -7.99 7.82 -19.18
N SER A 113 -6.97 7.77 -20.05
CA SER A 113 -7.14 7.64 -21.50
C SER A 113 -7.76 6.28 -21.88
N GLU A 114 -7.29 5.20 -21.25
CA GLU A 114 -7.83 3.85 -21.45
C GLU A 114 -9.30 3.74 -21.00
N GLU A 115 -9.63 4.25 -19.82
CA GLU A 115 -11.01 4.34 -19.32
C GLU A 115 -11.91 5.15 -20.27
N HIS A 116 -11.40 6.29 -20.76
CA HIS A 116 -12.10 7.14 -21.70
C HIS A 116 -12.44 6.40 -22.99
N LEU A 117 -11.47 5.70 -23.58
CA LEU A 117 -11.67 4.93 -24.82
C LEU A 117 -12.57 3.71 -24.62
N LYS A 118 -12.34 2.95 -23.54
CA LYS A 118 -13.04 1.68 -23.26
C LYS A 118 -14.52 1.88 -23.00
N ASN A 119 -14.88 2.95 -22.28
CA ASN A 119 -16.26 3.17 -21.85
C ASN A 119 -17.06 4.12 -22.76
N GLY A 120 -16.52 4.46 -23.94
CA GLY A 120 -17.24 5.25 -24.95
C GLY A 120 -17.19 6.76 -24.70
N HIS A 121 -16.00 7.30 -24.48
CA HIS A 121 -15.71 8.72 -24.27
C HIS A 121 -16.38 9.31 -23.03
N TRP A 122 -16.22 8.61 -21.90
CA TRP A 122 -16.70 9.11 -20.61
C TRP A 122 -16.15 10.50 -20.29
N GLN A 123 -17.03 11.33 -19.72
CA GLN A 123 -16.66 12.66 -19.24
C GLN A 123 -15.82 12.55 -17.96
N TRP A 124 -15.11 13.64 -17.63
CA TRP A 124 -14.21 13.73 -16.48
C TRP A 124 -14.81 13.18 -15.17
N ASP A 125 -16.07 13.51 -14.85
CA ASP A 125 -16.73 13.05 -13.62
C ASP A 125 -16.90 11.53 -13.53
N ALA A 126 -17.19 10.88 -14.66
CA ALA A 126 -17.39 9.43 -14.69
C ALA A 126 -16.07 8.69 -14.52
N ILE A 127 -15.02 9.14 -15.20
CA ILE A 127 -13.66 8.60 -15.06
C ILE A 127 -13.14 8.83 -13.65
N LYS A 128 -13.35 10.03 -13.09
CA LYS A 128 -12.98 10.34 -11.71
C LYS A 128 -13.61 9.39 -10.71
N LYS A 129 -14.91 9.08 -10.85
CA LYS A 129 -15.59 8.12 -9.99
C LYS A 129 -14.98 6.72 -10.08
N SER A 130 -14.73 6.24 -11.30
CA SER A 130 -14.11 4.92 -11.53
C SER A 130 -12.71 4.82 -10.92
N LEU A 131 -11.87 5.84 -11.18
CA LEU A 131 -10.48 5.85 -10.74
C LEU A 131 -10.32 6.06 -9.23
N LEU A 132 -11.19 6.82 -8.57
CA LEU A 132 -11.07 7.09 -7.12
C LEU A 132 -11.23 5.83 -6.25
N ASP A 133 -11.91 4.80 -6.75
CA ASP A 133 -12.10 3.55 -6.03
C ASP A 133 -10.90 2.60 -6.20
N CYS A 134 -10.10 2.78 -7.27
CA CYS A 134 -9.02 1.87 -7.66
C CYS A 134 -7.62 2.44 -7.42
N ILE A 135 -7.43 3.75 -7.64
CA ILE A 135 -6.11 4.39 -7.65
C ILE A 135 -6.02 5.70 -6.84
N TRP A 136 -4.81 6.01 -6.40
CA TRP A 136 -4.46 7.25 -5.74
C TRP A 136 -3.28 7.91 -6.45
N SER A 137 -3.44 9.17 -6.88
CA SER A 137 -2.34 9.96 -7.44
C SER A 137 -2.41 11.44 -7.02
N PRO A 138 -1.28 12.13 -6.87
CA PRO A 138 -1.25 13.54 -6.54
C PRO A 138 -1.74 14.36 -7.73
N GLY A 139 -2.90 15.01 -7.58
CA GLY A 139 -3.49 15.81 -8.65
C GLY A 139 -4.18 14.96 -9.72
N LEU A 140 -4.85 13.87 -9.31
CA LEU A 140 -5.62 12.98 -10.19
C LEU A 140 -6.51 13.73 -11.19
N ASP A 141 -7.17 14.81 -10.77
CA ASP A 141 -8.04 15.61 -11.65
C ASP A 141 -7.29 16.19 -12.86
N ALA A 142 -6.08 16.71 -12.65
CA ALA A 142 -5.25 17.25 -13.72
C ALA A 142 -4.75 16.14 -14.65
N SER A 143 -4.43 14.96 -14.10
CA SER A 143 -4.07 13.78 -14.88
C SER A 143 -5.23 13.28 -15.75
N ILE A 144 -6.45 13.25 -15.21
CA ILE A 144 -7.64 12.83 -15.96
C ILE A 144 -7.90 13.80 -17.11
N VAL A 145 -7.91 15.11 -16.84
CA VAL A 145 -8.12 16.12 -17.89
C VAL A 145 -7.10 15.98 -19.00
N LYS A 146 -5.82 15.79 -18.66
CA LYS A 146 -4.75 15.59 -19.65
C LYS A 146 -4.90 14.31 -20.47
N GLY A 147 -5.50 13.25 -19.93
CA GLY A 147 -5.69 11.97 -20.62
C GLY A 147 -6.91 11.92 -21.56
N ILE A 148 -7.86 12.85 -21.41
CA ILE A 148 -9.10 12.94 -22.21
C ILE A 148 -8.96 13.92 -23.39
N ILE A 149 -8.04 14.89 -23.28
CA ILE A 149 -7.73 15.86 -24.36
C ILE A 149 -6.91 15.18 -25.45
#